data_AF-A0A931F8S7-F1
#
_entry.id   AF-A0A931F8S7-F1
#
_cell.length_a   1.000
_cell.length_b   1.000
_cell.length_c   1.000
_cell.angle_alpha   90.00
_cell.angle_beta   90.00
_cell.angle_gamma   90.00
#
_symmetry.space_group_name_H-M   'P 1'
#
loop_
_entity.id
_entity.type
_entity.pdbx_description
1 polymer ?
#
loop_
_entity_poly.entity_id
_entity_poly.type
_entity_poly.pdbx_seq_one_letter_code
_entity_poly.pdbx_strand_id
1 'polypeptide(L)'
;MEDVEKIEGKSLNQAKNTATVDLGKIHLGAVVVKNRESAIIFGRGIRNEKRELNKFLRIMSKKISRYKKHSKRFKKLKIAKNRYRNKLKRKIKDLRHKATRQIVNFCVLNGVNKIFVWNSNRNRKEGYRKKT
;
A
#
# COMPACT_ATOMS: atom_id res chain seq x y z
N MET A 1 -25.01 -3.62 59.55
CA MET A 1 -26.21 -3.53 58.71
C MET A 1 -26.19 -2.14 58.11
N GLU A 2 -26.56 -2.00 56.84
CA GLU A 2 -26.47 -0.82 55.97
C GLU A 2 -25.24 -0.79 55.04
N ASP A 3 -25.48 -1.43 53.89
CA ASP A 3 -25.33 -0.86 52.55
C ASP A 3 -23.97 -0.91 51.88
N VAL A 4 -23.64 -2.15 51.50
CA VAL A 4 -22.87 -2.48 50.30
C VAL A 4 -23.58 -1.84 49.09
N GLU A 5 -23.14 -0.64 48.70
CA GLU A 5 -23.51 -0.01 47.44
C GLU A 5 -23.03 -0.92 46.29
N LYS A 6 -23.98 -1.70 45.80
CA LYS A 6 -23.95 -2.42 44.55
C LYS A 6 -23.67 -1.38 43.47
N ILE A 7 -22.43 -1.28 43.01
CA ILE A 7 -22.09 -0.52 41.80
C ILE A 7 -22.80 -1.22 40.65
N GLU A 8 -24.01 -0.75 40.36
CA GLU A 8 -24.83 -1.16 39.24
C GLU A 8 -23.96 -1.13 37.98
N GLY A 9 -24.01 -2.24 37.26
CA GLY A 9 -23.22 -2.45 36.06
C GLY A 9 -23.37 -1.27 35.11
N LYS A 10 -22.29 -0.51 34.95
CA LYS A 10 -22.12 0.32 33.76
C LYS A 10 -22.16 -0.63 32.57
N SER A 11 -23.31 -0.73 31.92
CA SER A 11 -23.35 -1.11 30.52
C SER A 11 -22.53 -0.04 29.78
N LEU A 12 -21.23 -0.31 29.64
CA LEU A 12 -20.38 0.41 28.72
C LEU A 12 -21.01 0.16 27.37
N ASN A 13 -21.87 1.09 26.95
CA ASN A 13 -22.11 1.39 25.55
C ASN A 13 -20.71 1.55 24.94
N GLN A 14 -20.17 0.44 24.46
CA GLN A 14 -18.80 0.32 24.02
C GLN A 14 -18.73 1.21 22.79
N ALA A 15 -18.32 2.46 22.99
CA ALA A 15 -18.21 3.43 21.92
C ALA A 15 -17.31 2.81 20.88
N LYS A 16 -17.91 2.27 19.81
CA LYS A 16 -17.20 1.50 18.79
C LYS A 16 -16.17 2.44 18.18
N ASN A 17 -14.93 2.34 18.63
CA ASN A 17 -13.85 3.17 18.11
C ASN A 17 -13.62 2.72 16.67
N THR A 18 -13.96 3.63 15.77
CA THR A 18 -13.95 3.40 14.34
C THR A 18 -12.82 4.20 13.72
N ALA A 19 -12.15 3.58 12.76
CA ALA A 19 -11.17 4.26 11.92
C ALA A 19 -11.60 4.22 10.46
N THR A 20 -11.29 5.27 9.73
CA THR A 20 -11.42 5.31 8.26
C THR A 20 -10.03 5.33 7.65
N VAL A 21 -9.83 4.53 6.61
CA VAL A 21 -8.56 4.40 5.90
C VAL A 21 -8.77 4.67 4.42
N ASP A 22 -8.12 5.72 3.92
CA ASP A 22 -8.00 5.97 2.48
C ASP A 22 -6.66 5.45 1.95
N LEU A 23 -6.72 4.63 0.89
CA LEU A 23 -5.56 3.99 0.29
C LEU A 23 -5.19 4.70 -1.02
N GLY A 24 -4.02 5.32 -1.06
CA GLY A 24 -3.57 6.13 -2.19
C GLY A 24 -2.27 5.64 -2.86
N LYS A 25 -1.91 6.32 -3.97
CA LYS A 25 -0.61 6.14 -4.64
C LYS A 25 0.51 6.96 -4.01
N ILE A 26 0.19 8.15 -3.48
CA ILE A 26 1.15 9.11 -2.90
C ILE A 26 1.24 8.89 -1.38
N HIS A 27 0.08 8.87 -0.72
CA HIS A 27 -0.09 8.40 0.65
C HIS A 27 -0.52 6.94 0.56
N LEU A 28 0.26 6.01 1.13
CA LEU A 28 -0.04 4.57 1.07
C LEU A 28 -1.27 4.22 1.90
N GLY A 29 -1.48 4.97 2.98
CA GLY A 29 -2.72 5.01 3.72
C GLY A 29 -2.79 6.31 4.52
N ALA A 30 -3.96 6.94 4.54
CA ALA A 30 -4.33 7.95 5.52
C ALA A 30 -5.35 7.33 6.46
N VAL A 31 -5.12 7.43 7.77
CA VAL A 31 -5.97 6.83 8.82
C VAL A 31 -6.50 7.94 9.69
N VAL A 32 -7.81 7.96 9.91
CA VAL A 32 -8.46 8.90 10.83
C VAL A 32 -9.30 8.09 11.80
N VAL A 33 -9.05 8.26 13.10
CA VAL A 33 -9.84 7.64 14.18
C VAL A 33 -10.86 8.67 14.68
N LYS A 34 -12.11 8.23 14.90
CA LYS A 34 -13.19 9.11 15.38
C LYS A 34 -12.78 9.79 16.69
N ASN A 35 -12.84 11.12 16.73
CA ASN A 35 -12.53 11.97 17.90
C ASN A 35 -11.12 11.77 18.49
N ARG A 36 -10.15 11.34 17.68
CA ARG A 36 -8.76 11.07 18.08
C ARG A 36 -7.77 11.50 16.99
N GLU A 37 -6.51 11.09 17.17
CA GLU A 37 -5.41 11.35 16.25
C GLU A 37 -5.62 10.75 14.86
N SER A 38 -4.90 11.33 13.89
CA SER A 38 -4.81 10.84 12.52
C SER A 38 -3.36 10.55 12.15
N ALA A 39 -3.16 9.60 11.23
CA ALA A 39 -1.85 9.20 10.77
C ALA A 39 -1.81 9.11 9.24
N ILE A 40 -0.73 9.63 8.64
CA ILE A 40 -0.50 9.55 7.20
C ILE A 40 0.78 8.75 6.94
N ILE A 41 0.64 7.67 6.19
CA ILE A 41 1.78 6.85 5.77
C ILE A 41 2.22 7.26 4.38
N PHE A 42 3.41 7.85 4.29
CA PHE A 42 3.94 8.36 3.03
C PHE A 42 4.50 7.24 2.13
N GLY A 43 4.20 7.33 0.83
CA GLY A 43 4.68 6.39 -0.20
C GLY A 43 6.00 6.75 -0.87
N ARG A 44 6.79 7.67 -0.29
CA ARG A 44 8.04 8.19 -0.90
C ARG A 44 9.03 7.09 -1.25
N GLY A 45 9.18 6.08 -0.38
CA GLY A 45 10.04 4.91 -0.66
C GLY A 45 9.58 4.14 -1.91
N ILE A 46 8.29 3.87 -2.06
CA ILE A 46 7.74 3.19 -3.24
C ILE A 46 7.89 4.04 -4.52
N ARG A 47 7.78 5.37 -4.42
CA ARG A 47 8.04 6.27 -5.55
C ARG A 47 9.49 6.17 -6.01
N ASN A 48 10.45 6.14 -5.08
CA ASN A 48 11.86 5.99 -5.42
C ASN A 48 12.13 4.66 -6.15
N GLU A 49 11.61 3.55 -5.64
CA GLU A 49 11.75 2.24 -6.29
C GLU A 49 11.17 2.21 -7.71
N LYS A 50 10.02 2.85 -7.93
CA LYS A 50 9.41 2.95 -9.26
C LYS A 50 10.25 3.80 -10.21
N ARG A 51 10.85 4.89 -9.73
CA ARG A 51 11.74 5.74 -10.52
C ARG A 51 12.97 4.96 -10.98
N GLU A 52 13.60 4.22 -10.07
CA GLU A 52 14.74 3.36 -10.40
C GLU A 52 14.36 2.26 -11.39
N LEU A 53 13.18 1.63 -11.22
CA LEU A 53 12.65 0.69 -12.21
C LEU A 53 12.56 1.31 -13.60
N ASN A 54 11.98 2.51 -13.72
CA ASN A 54 11.76 3.15 -15.01
C ASN A 54 13.09 3.50 -15.70
N LYS A 55 14.07 4.01 -14.94
CA LYS A 55 15.44 4.27 -15.45
C LYS A 55 16.07 2.99 -16.00
N PHE A 56 16.06 1.92 -15.21
CA PHE A 56 16.60 0.62 -15.62
C PHE A 56 15.88 0.06 -16.86
N LEU A 57 14.55 0.13 -16.89
CA LEU A 57 13.76 -0.36 -18.03
C LEU A 57 14.07 0.40 -19.32
N ARG A 58 14.28 1.72 -19.24
CA ARG A 58 14.68 2.55 -20.38
C ARG A 58 16.03 2.08 -20.93
N ILE A 59 17.04 1.94 -20.06
CA ILE A 59 18.38 1.49 -20.44
C ILE A 59 18.33 0.09 -21.07
N MET A 60 17.64 -0.85 -20.42
CA MET A 60 17.54 -2.22 -20.93
C MET A 60 16.79 -2.31 -22.24
N SER A 61 15.74 -1.52 -22.44
CA SER A 61 14.98 -1.54 -23.69
C SER A 61 15.81 -1.01 -24.85
N LYS A 62 16.60 0.06 -24.65
CA LYS A 62 17.58 0.56 -25.64
C LYS A 62 18.69 -0.45 -25.94
N LYS A 63 19.14 -1.22 -24.95
CA LYS A 63 20.12 -2.29 -25.18
C LYS A 63 19.52 -3.45 -25.98
N ILE A 64 18.29 -3.87 -25.66
CA ILE A 64 17.62 -5.00 -26.32
C ILE A 64 17.33 -4.69 -27.79
N SER A 65 16.95 -3.45 -28.13
CA SER A 65 16.61 -3.07 -29.51
C SER A 65 17.78 -3.18 -30.50
N ARG A 66 19.03 -3.16 -30.01
CA ARG A 66 20.24 -3.28 -30.85
C ARG A 66 20.52 -4.70 -31.34
N TYR A 67 19.82 -5.72 -30.81
CA TYR A 67 20.12 -7.12 -31.11
C TYR A 67 18.96 -7.80 -31.81
N LYS A 68 19.28 -8.67 -32.78
CA LYS A 68 18.30 -9.52 -33.46
C LYS A 68 17.47 -10.30 -32.44
N LYS A 69 16.15 -10.27 -32.62
CA LYS A 69 15.19 -11.03 -31.81
C LYS A 69 15.61 -12.51 -31.78
N HIS A 70 15.48 -13.15 -30.62
CA HIS A 70 15.87 -14.55 -30.37
C HIS A 70 17.38 -14.87 -30.39
N SER A 71 18.27 -13.92 -30.70
CA SER A 71 19.72 -14.12 -30.53
C SER A 71 20.08 -14.47 -29.07
N LYS A 72 21.22 -15.15 -28.87
CA LYS A 72 21.72 -15.49 -27.52
C LYS A 72 21.82 -14.24 -26.62
N ARG A 73 22.32 -13.12 -27.17
CA ARG A 73 22.45 -11.85 -26.45
C ARG A 73 21.10 -11.20 -26.13
N PHE A 74 20.15 -11.21 -27.06
CA PHE A 74 18.77 -10.75 -26.83
C PHE A 74 18.11 -11.51 -25.66
N LYS A 75 18.21 -12.84 -25.65
CA LYS A 75 17.64 -13.69 -24.59
C LYS A 75 18.26 -13.35 -23.22
N LYS A 76 19.59 -13.23 -23.14
CA LYS A 76 20.30 -12.84 -21.89
C LYS A 76 19.82 -11.49 -21.34
N LEU A 77 19.71 -10.46 -22.20
CA LEU A 77 19.24 -9.14 -21.78
C LEU A 77 17.77 -9.16 -21.32
N LYS A 78 16.90 -9.91 -22.01
CA LYS A 78 15.50 -10.07 -21.61
C LYS A 78 15.36 -10.74 -20.24
N ILE A 79 16.16 -11.78 -19.98
CA ILE A 79 16.21 -12.45 -18.67
C ILE A 79 16.67 -11.47 -17.58
N ALA A 80 17.76 -10.72 -17.80
CA ALA A 80 18.23 -9.72 -16.85
C ALA A 80 17.17 -8.65 -16.55
N LYS A 81 16.50 -8.15 -17.60
CA LYS A 81 15.38 -7.20 -17.47
C LYS A 81 14.25 -7.77 -16.59
N ASN A 82 13.87 -9.02 -16.81
CA ASN A 82 12.81 -9.68 -16.06
C ASN A 82 13.20 -9.97 -14.60
N ARG A 83 14.43 -10.43 -14.35
CA ARG A 83 14.96 -10.65 -12.99
C ARG A 83 14.89 -9.37 -12.16
N TYR A 84 15.36 -8.26 -12.70
CA TYR A 84 15.32 -6.97 -12.00
C TYR A 84 13.89 -6.48 -11.77
N ARG A 85 13.00 -6.60 -12.77
CA ARG A 85 11.56 -6.30 -12.61
C ARG A 85 10.94 -7.10 -11.47
N ASN A 86 11.23 -8.40 -11.38
CA ASN A 86 10.70 -9.26 -10.34
C ASN A 86 11.25 -8.90 -8.95
N LYS A 87 12.54 -8.57 -8.85
CA LYS A 87 13.16 -8.07 -7.61
C LYS A 87 12.44 -6.80 -7.11
N LEU A 88 12.23 -5.81 -7.97
CA LEU A 88 11.54 -4.58 -7.57
C LEU A 88 10.06 -4.79 -7.25
N LYS A 89 9.36 -5.68 -7.97
CA LYS A 89 7.98 -6.06 -7.60
C LYS A 89 7.90 -6.60 -6.17
N ARG A 90 8.84 -7.48 -5.78
CA ARG A 90 8.91 -8.03 -4.42
C ARG A 90 9.21 -6.94 -3.39
N LYS A 91 10.17 -6.04 -3.67
CA LYS A 91 10.49 -4.91 -2.78
C LYS A 91 9.30 -3.97 -2.57
N ILE A 92 8.56 -3.65 -3.65
CA ILE A 92 7.35 -2.84 -3.53
C ILE A 92 6.25 -3.58 -2.74
N LYS A 93 6.12 -4.90 -2.90
CA LYS A 93 5.17 -5.70 -2.09
C LYS A 93 5.53 -5.63 -0.61
N ASP A 94 6.79 -5.81 -0.26
CA ASP A 94 7.30 -5.70 1.11
C ASP A 94 7.03 -4.30 1.71
N LEU A 95 7.37 -3.24 0.99
CA LEU A 95 7.09 -1.86 1.41
C LEU A 95 5.60 -1.61 1.68
N ARG A 96 4.71 -2.20 0.87
CA ARG A 96 3.26 -2.12 1.12
C ARG A 96 2.86 -2.88 2.38
N HIS A 97 3.39 -4.07 2.60
CA HIS A 97 3.12 -4.82 3.84
C HIS A 97 3.57 -4.04 5.08
N LYS A 98 4.75 -3.43 5.05
CA LYS A 98 5.24 -2.58 6.14
C LYS A 98 4.32 -1.39 6.40
N ALA A 99 3.85 -0.72 5.35
CA ALA A 99 2.87 0.37 5.47
C ALA A 99 1.55 -0.13 6.09
N THR A 100 0.99 -1.24 5.59
CA THR A 100 -0.25 -1.80 6.16
C THR A 100 -0.05 -2.22 7.62
N ARG A 101 1.12 -2.77 7.99
CA ARG A 101 1.43 -3.11 9.37
C ARG A 101 1.46 -1.87 10.27
N GLN A 102 2.05 -0.77 9.80
CA GLN A 102 2.04 0.50 10.54
C GLN A 102 0.61 1.04 10.76
N ILE A 103 -0.27 0.95 9.75
CA ILE A 103 -1.69 1.33 9.87
C ILE A 103 -2.39 0.48 10.94
N VAL A 104 -2.21 -0.84 10.89
CA VAL A 104 -2.82 -1.76 11.85
C VAL A 104 -2.31 -1.48 13.26
N ASN A 105 -0.99 -1.32 13.43
CA ASN A 105 -0.41 -0.99 14.74
C ASN A 105 -0.98 0.33 15.29
N PHE A 106 -1.11 1.37 14.46
CA PHE A 106 -1.73 2.63 14.85
C PHE A 106 -3.18 2.45 15.30
N CYS A 107 -3.97 1.63 14.60
CA CYS A 107 -5.35 1.31 14.98
C CYS A 107 -5.42 0.54 16.31
N VAL A 108 -4.55 -0.44 16.52
CA VAL A 108 -4.48 -1.23 17.75
C VAL A 108 -4.12 -0.34 18.95
N LEU A 109 -3.11 0.52 18.81
CA LEU A 109 -2.71 1.47 19.86
C LEU A 109 -3.84 2.44 20.23
N ASN A 110 -4.70 2.78 19.27
CA ASN A 110 -5.87 3.64 19.49
C ASN A 110 -7.14 2.90 19.93
N GLY A 111 -7.06 1.59 20.18
CA GLY A 111 -8.20 0.77 20.59
C GLY A 111 -9.32 0.74 19.55
N VAL A 112 -8.98 0.73 18.25
CA VAL A 112 -9.95 0.68 17.17
C VAL A 112 -10.49 -0.73 16.99
N ASN A 113 -11.81 -0.90 17.05
CA ASN A 113 -12.49 -2.19 16.88
C ASN A 113 -12.98 -2.42 15.45
N LYS A 114 -13.21 -1.34 14.68
CA LYS A 114 -13.76 -1.41 13.33
C LYS A 114 -13.07 -0.44 12.40
N ILE A 115 -12.57 -0.94 11.27
CA ILE A 115 -11.88 -0.16 10.24
C ILE A 115 -12.73 -0.14 8.98
N PHE A 116 -13.01 1.05 8.45
CA PHE A 116 -13.60 1.26 7.15
C PHE A 116 -12.50 1.57 6.15
N VAL A 117 -12.36 0.76 5.10
CA VAL A 117 -11.33 0.94 4.07
C VAL A 117 -11.99 1.38 2.78
N TRP A 118 -11.49 2.46 2.18
CA TRP A 118 -11.98 2.91 0.89
C TRP A 118 -11.66 1.89 -0.22
N ASN A 119 -12.70 1.46 -0.96
CA ASN A 119 -12.55 0.52 -2.06
C ASN A 119 -12.27 1.26 -3.38
N SER A 120 -11.00 1.36 -3.74
CA SER A 120 -10.55 1.99 -4.99
C SER A 120 -10.68 1.12 -6.25
N ASN A 121 -11.17 -0.13 -6.15
CA ASN A 121 -11.26 -1.05 -7.30
C ASN A 121 -12.37 -0.68 -8.30
N ARG A 122 -13.28 0.26 -7.99
CA ARG A 122 -14.35 0.68 -8.93
C ARG A 122 -13.82 1.25 -10.25
N ASN A 123 -12.62 1.83 -10.28
CA ASN A 123 -12.04 2.49 -11.47
C ASN A 123 -10.99 1.63 -12.20
N ARG A 124 -11.03 0.30 -12.04
CA ARG A 124 -10.07 -0.63 -12.67
C ARG A 124 -10.52 -1.14 -14.05
N LYS A 125 -11.47 -0.46 -14.70
CA LYS A 125 -11.83 -0.65 -16.11
C LYS A 125 -11.35 0.54 -16.94
N GLU A 126 -10.84 0.20 -18.12
CA GLU A 126 -10.37 1.06 -19.21
C GLU A 126 -9.12 1.90 -18.94
N GLY A 127 -7.98 1.34 -19.36
CA GLY A 127 -6.89 2.20 -19.79
C GLY A 127 -7.43 3.12 -20.90
N TYR A 128 -7.19 4.41 -20.74
CA TYR A 128 -7.38 5.43 -21.77
C TYR A 128 -6.63 4.99 -23.04
N ARG A 129 -7.29 4.23 -23.92
CA ARG A 129 -6.92 4.12 -25.32
C ARG A 129 -7.30 5.47 -25.91
N LYS A 130 -6.31 6.34 -26.15
CA LYS A 130 -6.52 7.44 -27.10
C LYS A 130 -6.96 6.77 -28.41
N LYS A 131 -8.21 6.98 -28.82
CA LYS A 131 -8.63 6.77 -30.21
C LYS A 131 -7.78 7.75 -31.02
N THR A 132 -6.84 7.20 -31.77
CA THR A 132 -6.13 7.85 -32.87
C THR A 132 -6.39 6.99 -34.08
#